data_AF-A0A3N0I787-F1
#
_entry.id   AF-A0A3N0I787-F1
#
_cell.length_a   1.000
_cell.length_b   1.000
_cell.length_c   1.000
_cell.angle_alpha   90.00
_cell.angle_beta   90.00
_cell.angle_gamma   90.00
#
_symmetry.space_group_name_H-M   'P 1'
#
loop_
_entity.id
_entity.type
_entity.pdbx_description
1 polymer ?
#
loop_
_entity_poly.entity_id
_entity_poly.type
_entity_poly.pdbx_seq_one_letter_code
_entity_poly.pdbx_strand_id
1 'polypeptide(L)'
;MSYIAANGQEITEAMIGSWCDAYERGEFPEGERTVGEVVMGRPPLSAEKTTTVTVKIPVGMKATLTKKAEERGTTMSAYVRSVLANDILAAS
;
A
#
# COMPACT_ATOMS: atom_id res chain seq x y z
N MET A 1 8.73 -21.84 -17.64
CA MET A 1 8.80 -23.05 -16.80
C MET A 1 7.42 -23.71 -16.77
N SER A 2 7.26 -24.87 -16.16
CA SER A 2 5.94 -25.43 -15.84
C SER A 2 5.81 -25.71 -14.35
N TYR A 3 4.61 -25.51 -13.83
CA TYR A 3 4.25 -25.66 -12.42
C TYR A 3 3.19 -26.74 -12.30
N ILE A 4 3.19 -27.52 -11.23
CA ILE A 4 2.14 -28.51 -10.96
C ILE A 4 1.25 -27.97 -9.84
N ALA A 5 -0.03 -27.77 -10.13
CA ALA A 5 -1.02 -27.35 -9.15
C ALA A 5 -1.33 -28.48 -8.16
N ALA A 6 -1.95 -28.14 -7.03
CA ALA A 6 -2.32 -29.11 -6.00
C ALA A 6 -3.28 -30.21 -6.49
N ASN A 7 -4.02 -29.96 -7.57
CA ASN A 7 -4.89 -30.93 -8.23
C ASN A 7 -4.17 -31.77 -9.31
N GLY A 8 -2.83 -31.66 -9.43
CA GLY A 8 -2.03 -32.36 -10.42
C GLY A 8 -2.02 -31.75 -11.82
N GLN A 9 -2.71 -30.62 -12.03
CA GLN A 9 -2.73 -29.94 -13.32
C GLN A 9 -1.40 -29.23 -13.59
N GLU A 10 -0.84 -29.45 -14.77
CA GLU A 10 0.31 -28.68 -15.24
C GLU A 10 -0.12 -27.28 -15.69
N ILE A 11 0.55 -26.26 -15.16
CA ILE A 11 0.36 -24.85 -15.45
C ILE A 11 1.61 -24.36 -16.18
N THR A 12 1.42 -23.85 -17.39
CA THR A 12 2.50 -23.29 -18.21
C THR A 12 2.56 -21.76 -18.07
N GLU A 13 3.70 -21.15 -18.39
CA GLU A 13 3.82 -19.68 -18.46
C GLU A 13 2.79 -19.05 -19.40
N ALA A 14 2.49 -19.72 -20.52
CA ALA A 14 1.52 -19.23 -21.50
C ALA A 14 0.10 -19.16 -20.90
N MET A 15 -0.26 -20.14 -20.06
CA MET A 15 -1.52 -20.13 -19.32
C MET A 15 -1.56 -18.98 -18.31
N ILE A 16 -0.47 -18.77 -17.57
CA ILE A 16 -0.35 -17.66 -16.62
C ILE A 16 -0.51 -16.32 -17.33
N GLY A 17 0.18 -16.11 -18.45
CA GLY A 17 0.07 -14.89 -19.25
C GLY A 17 -1.35 -14.65 -19.73
N SER A 18 -2.00 -15.67 -20.30
CA SER A 18 -3.40 -15.58 -20.74
C SER A 18 -4.36 -15.23 -19.60
N TRP A 19 -4.11 -15.74 -18.38
CA TRP A 19 -4.92 -15.38 -17.22
C TRP A 19 -4.66 -13.95 -16.78
N CYS A 20 -3.41 -13.50 -16.69
CA CYS A 20 -3.09 -12.10 -16.37
C CYS A 20 -3.83 -11.13 -17.32
N ASP A 21 -3.75 -11.36 -18.63
CA ASP A 21 -4.41 -10.53 -19.63
C ASP A 21 -5.94 -10.50 -19.45
N ALA A 22 -6.56 -11.64 -19.11
CA ALA A 22 -8.00 -11.73 -18.84
C ALA A 22 -8.40 -10.97 -17.56
N TYR A 23 -7.64 -11.14 -16.47
CA TYR A 23 -7.88 -10.45 -15.21
C TYR A 23 -7.70 -8.93 -15.36
N GLU A 24 -6.75 -8.46 -16.16
CA GLU A 24 -6.58 -7.03 -16.48
C GLU A 24 -7.77 -6.44 -17.24
N ARG A 25 -8.44 -7.24 -18.08
CA ARG A 25 -9.69 -6.85 -18.77
C ARG A 25 -10.94 -6.99 -17.89
N GLY A 26 -10.80 -7.54 -16.68
CA GLY A 26 -11.93 -7.83 -15.80
C GLY A 26 -12.75 -9.07 -16.22
N GLU A 27 -12.16 -9.97 -17.01
CA GLU A 27 -12.72 -11.25 -17.39
C GLU A 27 -12.33 -12.29 -16.33
N PHE A 28 -13.22 -12.52 -15.36
CA PHE A 28 -12.99 -13.46 -14.26
C PHE A 28 -13.61 -14.84 -14.55
N PRO A 29 -13.03 -15.92 -14.00
CA PRO A 29 -13.67 -17.23 -13.98
C PRO A 29 -15.06 -17.19 -13.34
N GLU A 30 -15.90 -18.17 -13.68
CA GLU A 30 -17.26 -18.25 -13.16
C GLU A 30 -17.26 -18.34 -11.62
N GLY A 31 -18.00 -17.43 -10.97
CA GLY A 31 -18.07 -17.31 -9.51
C GLY A 31 -17.05 -16.34 -8.91
N GLU A 32 -16.06 -15.88 -9.68
CA GLU A 32 -15.16 -14.81 -9.27
C GLU A 32 -15.69 -13.45 -9.75
N ARG A 33 -15.45 -12.42 -8.94
CA ARG A 33 -15.77 -11.03 -9.26
C ARG A 33 -14.76 -10.11 -8.62
N THR A 34 -14.60 -8.90 -9.15
CA THR A 34 -13.89 -7.85 -8.43
C THR A 34 -14.54 -7.61 -7.07
N VAL A 35 -13.78 -7.78 -5.99
CA VAL A 35 -14.26 -7.60 -4.61
C VAL A 35 -14.07 -6.17 -4.09
N GLY A 36 -13.92 -5.19 -4.98
CA GLY A 36 -13.77 -3.80 -4.59
C GLY A 36 -14.12 -2.85 -5.72
N GLU A 37 -14.53 -1.63 -5.36
CA GLU A 37 -14.61 -0.53 -6.31
C GLU A 37 -13.21 -0.25 -6.85
N VAL A 38 -13.10 -0.07 -8.16
CA VAL A 38 -11.85 0.37 -8.80
C VAL A 38 -11.61 1.81 -8.37
N VAL A 39 -10.73 2.01 -7.40
CA VAL A 39 -10.30 3.34 -6.97
C VAL A 39 -9.26 3.84 -7.97
N MET A 40 -9.71 4.65 -8.92
CA MET A 40 -8.82 5.33 -9.85
C MET A 40 -7.99 6.37 -9.09
N GLY A 41 -6.68 6.16 -9.01
CA GLY A 41 -5.73 7.07 -8.35
C GLY A 41 -4.91 6.39 -7.26
N ARG A 42 -4.24 7.19 -6.42
CA ARG A 42 -3.45 6.67 -5.30
C ARG A 42 -4.41 6.11 -4.25
N PRO A 43 -4.24 4.86 -3.79
CA PRO A 43 -5.00 4.32 -2.68
C PRO A 43 -4.98 5.27 -1.47
N PRO A 44 -6.09 5.38 -0.73
CA PRO A 44 -6.15 6.23 0.45
C PRO A 44 -5.05 5.81 1.45
N LEU A 45 -4.46 6.79 2.14
CA LEU A 45 -3.34 6.56 3.06
C LEU A 45 -3.73 5.75 4.31
N SER A 46 -5.03 5.57 4.57
CA SER A 46 -5.61 4.78 5.66
C SER A 46 -7.01 4.31 5.26
N ALA A 47 -7.48 3.22 5.87
CA ALA A 47 -8.87 2.76 5.77
C ALA A 47 -9.85 3.70 6.50
N GLU A 48 -9.37 4.42 7.52
CA GLU A 48 -10.11 5.46 8.23
C GLU A 48 -9.94 6.82 7.52
N LYS A 49 -10.97 7.68 7.60
CA LYS A 49 -10.90 9.04 7.06
C LYS A 49 -9.72 9.79 7.68
N THR A 50 -8.80 10.28 6.85
CA THR A 50 -7.67 11.10 7.30
C THR A 50 -8.11 12.52 7.61
N THR A 51 -7.73 13.05 8.77
CA THR A 51 -7.87 14.46 9.14
C THR A 51 -6.51 15.16 9.24
N THR A 52 -6.50 16.50 9.24
CA THR A 52 -5.27 17.30 9.30
C THR A 52 -5.03 17.80 10.72
N VAL A 53 -3.80 17.60 11.22
CA VAL A 53 -3.31 18.21 12.47
C VAL A 53 -2.33 19.33 12.10
N THR A 54 -2.60 20.56 12.53
CA THR A 54 -1.71 21.71 12.30
C THR A 54 -1.05 22.15 13.60
N VAL A 55 0.29 22.19 13.61
CA VAL A 55 1.08 22.57 14.79
C VAL A 55 2.14 23.58 14.37
N LYS A 56 2.34 24.63 15.18
CA LYS A 56 3.49 25.53 15.03
C LYS A 56 4.68 24.94 15.76
N ILE A 57 5.79 24.79 15.04
CA ILE A 57 7.05 24.28 15.59
C ILE A 57 8.18 25.29 15.34
N PRO A 58 9.20 25.32 16.22
CA PRO A 58 10.40 26.11 15.97
C PRO A 58 11.09 25.71 14.66
N VAL A 59 11.75 26.67 14.01
CA VAL A 59 12.44 26.43 12.72
C VAL A 59 13.51 25.35 12.81
N GLY A 60 14.25 25.28 13.92
CA GLY A 60 15.24 24.23 14.16
C GLY A 60 14.63 22.83 14.23
N MET A 61 13.45 22.71 14.82
CA MET A 61 12.72 21.44 14.91
C MET A 61 12.27 20.97 13.52
N LYS A 62 11.80 21.88 12.67
CA LYS A 62 11.47 21.55 11.28
C LYS A 62 12.68 20.98 10.54
N ALA A 63 13.85 21.61 10.67
CA ALA A 63 15.07 21.14 10.02
C ALA A 63 15.49 19.74 10.51
N THR A 64 15.40 19.48 11.83
CA THR A 64 15.68 18.16 12.39
C THR A 64 14.71 17.09 11.88
N LEU A 65 13.41 17.41 11.79
CA LEU A 65 12.40 16.50 11.27
C LEU A 65 12.64 16.18 9.79
N THR A 66 13.02 17.17 8.97
CA THR A 66 13.36 16.94 7.55
C THR A 66 14.54 15.98 7.44
N LYS A 67 15.64 16.27 8.17
CA LYS A 67 16.86 15.45 8.12
C LYS A 67 16.58 14.00 8.53
N LYS A 68 15.82 13.78 9.61
CA LYS A 68 15.45 12.43 10.07
C LYS A 68 14.53 11.69 9.09
N ALA A 69 13.70 12.41 8.34
CA ALA A 69 12.88 11.82 7.31
C ALA A 69 13.73 11.37 6.11
N GLU A 70 14.67 12.21 5.67
CA GLU A 70 15.63 11.91 4.60
C GLU A 70 16.52 10.71 4.94
N GLU A 71 17.07 10.67 6.17
CA GLU A 71 17.87 9.54 6.68
C GLU A 71 17.10 8.20 6.65
N ARG A 72 15.77 8.24 6.78
CA ARG A 72 14.89 7.08 6.72
C ARG A 72 14.30 6.82 5.32
N GLY A 73 14.70 7.58 4.31
CA GLY A 73 14.18 7.47 2.95
C GLY A 73 12.68 7.73 2.85
N THR A 74 12.11 8.55 3.75
CA THR A 74 10.68 8.79 3.84
C THR A 74 10.35 10.28 3.73
N THR A 75 9.06 10.60 3.55
CA THR A 75 8.62 12.00 3.54
C THR A 75 8.49 12.54 4.96
N MET A 76 8.63 13.86 5.14
CA MET A 76 8.44 14.49 6.44
C MET A 76 7.09 14.12 7.08
N SER A 77 6.01 14.09 6.31
CA SER A 77 4.67 13.75 6.82
C SER A 77 4.54 12.27 7.20
N ALA A 78 5.23 11.36 6.51
CA ALA A 78 5.27 9.95 6.88
C ALA A 78 6.11 9.74 8.15
N TYR A 79 7.25 10.42 8.25
CA TYR A 79 8.07 10.40 9.46
C TYR A 79 7.30 10.91 10.69
N VAL A 80 6.66 12.07 10.59
CA VAL A 80 5.86 12.63 11.70
C VAL A 80 4.72 11.69 12.09
N ARG A 81 4.00 11.10 11.13
CA ARG A 81 2.97 10.09 11.43
C ARG A 81 3.53 8.89 12.19
N SER A 82 4.72 8.41 11.82
CA SER A 82 5.36 7.28 12.53
C SER A 82 5.72 7.62 13.98
N VAL A 83 6.19 8.84 14.24
CA VAL A 83 6.51 9.31 15.60
C VAL A 83 5.24 9.38 16.45
N LEU A 84 4.16 9.96 15.91
CA LEU A 84 2.88 10.03 16.59
C LEU A 84 2.30 8.63 16.87
N ALA A 85 2.34 7.74 15.88
CA ALA A 85 1.85 6.38 16.04
C ALA A 85 2.66 5.60 17.09
N ASN A 86 3.99 5.70 17.08
CA ASN A 86 4.83 5.03 18.06
C ASN A 86 4.58 5.52 19.49
N ASP A 87 4.35 6.83 19.67
CA ASP A 87 4.06 7.40 20.99
C ASP A 87 2.67 6.94 21.50
N ILE A 88 1.65 6.99 20.65
CA ILE A 88 0.30 6.50 20.98
C ILE A 88 0.31 5.00 21.30
N LEU A 89 1.00 4.19 20.50
CA LEU A 89 1.12 2.75 20.70
C LEU A 89 1.99 2.38 21.91
N ALA A 90 2.96 3.22 22.28
CA ALA A 90 3.75 3.01 23.49
C ALA A 90 3.00 3.42 24.77
N ALA A 91 1.94 4.23 24.65
CA ALA A 91 1.08 4.64 25.75
C ALA A 91 -0.12 3.70 26.00
N SER A 92 -0.30 2.68 25.15
CA SER A 92 -1.33 1.63 25.25
C SER A 92 -0.74 0.30 25.73
#